data_AF-A0A5S9S4L2-F1
#
_entry.id   AF-A0A5S9S4L2-F1
#
_cell.length_a   1.000
_cell.length_b   1.000
_cell.length_c   1.000
_cell.angle_alpha   90.00
_cell.angle_beta   90.00
_cell.angle_gamma   90.00
#
_symmetry.space_group_name_H-M   'P 1'
#
loop_
_entity.id
_entity.type
_entity.pdbx_description
1 polymer ?
#
loop_
_entity_poly.entity_id
_entity_poly.type
_entity_poly.pdbx_seq_one_letter_code
_entity_poly.pdbx_strand_id
1 'polypeptide(L)'
;MANPDVEGILCDCVINLRENLKRRRETVYVGCGAGFGGDRPLAALKLLQRVEELNYLVLECLAERTLADRWLSMASGGLGYDPRVSEWMQLLLPLAVERGTCIITNMGAIDPSGAQKKVLEVAGELGLTISVAVAHEVHFETGSGSSFGGQYCSAGGTSTYLGAAPIVECLEKYQPNVIITSRVADAALFLAPMVYELGWNWNDLELLAQGTLAGHLLECGCQLTGGYFMHPGDQYRDMAFPLLQDLSLPYAEIGYDGKVCVSKAEGSGGILNTSTCAEQLLYEIADPSAYITPDVVIDIRGVSFLPLSDCKVQCSGAKPSSNTSVPEKLLRLIPKECGWKGWGEISYGGNCSIQRAKASEFLVRSWMEETIPGVNHCILSYVIGVDSLKATSNGTESWQSCGDIRLRMDGLFKLKEHAVQLTKEFTALYTNGPAGGGGISTGHKMEIVLEKRLVSRESVMWKTGLQHTNTSESETSEHHSPEKMPKLPKENQKNLTMRGYQSGFHHSPAPSGQKIPLYSVAHSRAGDKGNDINFSIIPHYSPDIERLKLIITPQWVKHVMSVLLSTSSFLELDAKPMDENVSVEIYDVEGIHAMNVVVRNILDGGVNCSRRIDRHGKTISDLILCQQVVL
;
A
#
# COMPACT_ATOMS: atom_id res chain seq x y z
N MET A 1 -25.65 -17.21 -31.31
CA MET A 1 -25.01 -18.53 -31.43
C MET A 1 -23.80 -18.51 -30.54
N ALA A 2 -23.76 -19.39 -29.54
CA ALA A 2 -22.65 -19.46 -28.58
C ALA A 2 -21.37 -19.88 -29.30
N ASN A 3 -20.29 -19.14 -29.08
CA ASN A 3 -18.97 -19.47 -29.60
C ASN A 3 -18.40 -20.61 -28.74
N PRO A 4 -18.18 -21.81 -29.28
CA PRO A 4 -17.58 -22.91 -28.54
C PRO A 4 -16.08 -22.85 -28.79
N ASP A 5 -15.33 -22.12 -27.96
CA ASP A 5 -13.89 -22.30 -27.72
C ASP A 5 -13.37 -21.17 -26.84
N VAL A 6 -13.15 -21.51 -25.57
CA VAL A 6 -12.12 -21.09 -24.58
C VAL A 6 -12.76 -21.27 -23.19
N GLU A 7 -13.06 -22.51 -22.80
CA GLU A 7 -13.17 -22.84 -21.38
C GLU A 7 -11.76 -22.82 -20.80
N GLY A 8 -11.42 -21.75 -20.08
CA GLY A 8 -10.11 -21.64 -19.42
C GLY A 8 -9.87 -22.85 -18.51
N ILE A 9 -8.72 -23.49 -18.67
CA ILE A 9 -8.31 -24.61 -17.81
C ILE A 9 -8.31 -24.12 -16.37
N LEU A 10 -8.98 -24.88 -15.51
CA LEU A 10 -9.00 -24.60 -14.09
C LEU A 10 -7.76 -25.20 -13.44
N CYS A 11 -7.00 -24.37 -12.74
CA CYS A 11 -5.73 -24.75 -12.10
C CYS A 11 -5.83 -24.50 -10.59
N ASP A 12 -5.19 -25.35 -9.80
CA ASP A 12 -5.02 -25.12 -8.36
C ASP A 12 -3.77 -24.27 -8.07
N CYS A 13 -3.56 -23.88 -6.81
CA CYS A 13 -2.36 -23.12 -6.41
C CYS A 13 -1.17 -24.00 -5.99
N VAL A 14 -1.20 -25.30 -6.31
CA VAL A 14 -0.07 -26.20 -6.04
C VAL A 14 1.07 -25.79 -6.96
N ILE A 15 2.28 -25.70 -6.40
CA ILE A 15 3.46 -25.30 -7.16
C ILE A 15 3.89 -26.48 -8.04
N ASN A 16 3.64 -26.37 -9.33
CA ASN A 16 4.03 -27.35 -10.34
C ASN A 16 5.19 -26.81 -11.16
N LEU A 17 6.25 -27.62 -11.34
CA LEU A 17 7.41 -27.24 -12.15
C LEU A 17 6.99 -26.96 -13.60
N ARG A 18 7.61 -25.95 -14.20
CA ARG A 18 7.38 -25.58 -15.60
C ARG A 18 8.07 -26.59 -16.52
N GLU A 19 7.33 -27.18 -17.45
CA GLU A 19 7.87 -28.17 -18.39
C GLU A 19 8.68 -27.52 -19.53
N ASN A 20 8.26 -26.35 -20.02
CA ASN A 20 8.88 -25.66 -21.15
C ASN A 20 9.66 -24.41 -20.72
N LEU A 21 10.78 -24.63 -20.02
CA LEU A 21 11.69 -23.55 -19.62
C LEU A 21 12.33 -22.94 -20.86
N LYS A 22 11.89 -21.73 -21.22
CA LYS A 22 12.47 -20.94 -22.30
C LYS A 22 12.97 -19.63 -21.74
N ARG A 23 14.28 -19.40 -21.86
CA ARG A 23 14.87 -18.09 -21.69
C ARG A 23 14.56 -17.25 -22.92
N ARG A 24 13.81 -16.16 -22.74
CA ARG A 24 13.39 -15.24 -23.80
C ARG A 24 14.27 -13.99 -23.85
N ARG A 25 14.83 -13.59 -22.70
CA ARG A 25 15.71 -12.42 -22.57
C ARG A 25 16.92 -12.71 -21.69
N GLU A 26 17.99 -11.95 -21.91
CA GLU A 26 19.13 -11.92 -21.00
C GLU A 26 18.82 -11.12 -19.73
N THR A 27 18.12 -10.00 -19.92
CA THR A 27 17.68 -9.04 -18.91
C THR A 27 16.25 -8.61 -19.21
N VAL A 28 15.44 -8.46 -18.18
CA VAL A 28 14.06 -7.92 -18.26
C VAL A 28 13.97 -6.60 -17.51
N TYR A 29 13.21 -5.66 -18.07
CA TYR A 29 12.94 -4.35 -17.49
C TYR A 29 11.48 -4.27 -17.05
N VAL A 30 11.27 -4.14 -15.74
CA VAL A 30 9.93 -4.10 -15.13
C VAL A 30 9.76 -2.77 -14.40
N GLY A 31 8.77 -1.98 -14.82
CA GLY A 31 8.44 -0.69 -14.23
C GLY A 31 7.27 -0.76 -13.27
N CYS A 32 7.31 0.07 -12.23
CA CYS A 32 6.14 0.39 -11.42
C CYS A 32 5.40 1.56 -12.09
N GLY A 33 4.14 1.34 -12.47
CA GLY A 33 3.26 2.39 -12.97
C GLY A 33 2.27 2.91 -11.92
N ALA A 34 2.04 2.17 -10.83
CA ALA A 34 1.25 2.64 -9.69
C ALA A 34 1.68 1.92 -8.42
N GLY A 35 1.79 2.66 -7.32
CA GLY A 35 2.05 2.09 -5.98
C GLY A 35 0.81 1.95 -5.09
N PHE A 36 -0.36 2.45 -5.54
CA PHE A 36 -1.66 2.28 -4.87
C PHE A 36 -2.80 2.77 -5.79
N GLY A 37 -4.05 2.40 -5.49
CA GLY A 37 -5.22 2.76 -6.32
C GLY A 37 -5.52 4.26 -6.45
N GLY A 38 -4.92 5.11 -5.60
CA GLY A 38 -5.04 6.57 -5.64
C GLY A 38 -3.88 7.29 -6.35
N ASP A 39 -2.96 6.56 -6.99
CA ASP A 39 -1.75 7.14 -7.58
C ASP A 39 -2.04 8.01 -8.82
N ARG A 40 -0.99 8.67 -9.33
CA ARG A 40 -1.00 9.65 -10.43
C ARG A 40 -0.71 8.98 -11.78
N PRO A 41 -1.68 8.86 -12.71
CA PRO A 41 -1.46 8.25 -14.02
C PRO A 41 -0.37 8.93 -14.86
N LEU A 42 -0.25 10.26 -14.73
CA LEU A 42 0.77 11.02 -15.45
C LEU A 42 2.21 10.64 -15.05
N ALA A 43 2.44 10.18 -13.81
CA ALA A 43 3.75 9.71 -13.39
C ALA A 43 4.15 8.43 -14.13
N ALA A 44 3.20 7.51 -14.33
CA ALA A 44 3.41 6.29 -15.12
C ALA A 44 3.67 6.59 -16.59
N LEU A 45 2.92 7.53 -17.18
CA LEU A 45 3.17 7.97 -18.55
C LEU A 45 4.58 8.55 -18.69
N LYS A 46 5.03 9.37 -17.74
CA LYS A 46 6.39 9.93 -17.76
C LYS A 46 7.46 8.84 -17.66
N LEU A 47 7.26 7.82 -16.82
CA LEU A 47 8.17 6.67 -16.77
C LEU A 47 8.22 5.96 -18.12
N LEU A 48 7.06 5.62 -18.68
CA LEU A 48 6.93 4.96 -19.98
C LEU A 48 7.49 5.80 -21.12
N GLN A 49 7.49 7.14 -21.02
CA GLN A 49 8.10 8.03 -22.02
C GLN A 49 9.64 8.07 -21.92
N ARG A 50 10.16 8.13 -20.69
CA ARG A 50 11.59 8.37 -20.41
C ARG A 50 12.45 7.11 -20.47
N VAL A 51 11.90 5.96 -20.12
CA VAL A 51 12.61 4.69 -20.13
C VAL A 51 12.32 4.00 -21.46
N GLU A 52 13.30 3.99 -22.36
CA GLU A 52 13.15 3.42 -23.70
C GLU A 52 12.90 1.91 -23.66
N GLU A 53 13.73 1.18 -22.91
CA GLU A 53 13.61 -0.26 -22.72
C GLU A 53 12.74 -0.57 -21.48
N LEU A 54 11.42 -0.64 -21.66
CA LEU A 54 10.49 -1.08 -20.62
C LEU A 54 9.61 -2.22 -21.13
N ASN A 55 9.84 -3.44 -20.65
CA ASN A 55 9.11 -4.62 -21.13
C ASN A 55 7.73 -4.74 -20.48
N TYR A 56 7.65 -4.40 -19.19
CA TYR A 56 6.42 -4.49 -18.40
C TYR A 56 6.20 -3.23 -17.59
N LEU A 57 4.94 -2.82 -17.45
CA LEU A 57 4.51 -1.75 -16.57
C LEU A 57 3.41 -2.29 -15.63
N VAL A 58 3.73 -2.37 -14.34
CA VAL A 58 2.85 -2.95 -13.32
C VAL A 58 2.07 -1.83 -12.61
N LEU A 59 0.74 -1.91 -12.63
CA LEU A 59 -0.16 -1.03 -11.89
C LEU A 59 -0.70 -1.79 -10.67
N GLU A 60 0.02 -1.69 -9.55
CA GLU A 60 -0.45 -2.17 -8.24
C GLU A 60 -1.44 -1.15 -7.68
N CYS A 61 -2.71 -1.52 -7.59
CA CYS A 61 -3.79 -0.61 -7.23
C CYS A 61 -4.78 -1.21 -6.23
N LEU A 62 -4.50 -2.39 -5.68
CA LEU A 62 -5.43 -3.10 -4.81
C LEU A 62 -4.79 -3.28 -3.44
N ALA A 63 -5.37 -2.65 -2.42
CA ALA A 63 -5.05 -2.92 -1.02
C ALA A 63 -6.22 -3.66 -0.34
N GLU A 64 -6.01 -4.17 0.88
CA GLU A 64 -7.08 -4.79 1.70
C GLU A 64 -8.30 -3.84 1.84
N ARG A 65 -8.06 -2.55 2.08
CA ARG A 65 -9.11 -1.53 2.13
C ARG A 65 -9.88 -1.43 0.81
N THR A 66 -9.17 -1.29 -0.31
CA THR A 66 -9.79 -1.10 -1.62
C THR A 66 -10.60 -2.34 -2.04
N LEU A 67 -10.11 -3.52 -1.69
CA LEU A 67 -10.82 -4.78 -1.92
C LEU A 67 -12.16 -4.83 -1.15
N ALA A 68 -12.15 -4.44 0.13
CA ALA A 68 -13.36 -4.35 0.94
C ALA A 68 -14.36 -3.33 0.36
N ASP A 69 -13.87 -2.18 -0.12
CA ASP A 69 -14.70 -1.17 -0.79
C ASP A 69 -15.31 -1.69 -2.10
N ARG A 70 -14.54 -2.45 -2.91
CA ARG A 70 -15.06 -3.07 -4.15
C ARG A 70 -16.13 -4.10 -3.86
N TRP A 71 -15.93 -4.92 -2.83
CA TRP A 71 -16.95 -5.86 -2.37
C TRP A 71 -18.24 -5.17 -1.97
N LEU A 72 -18.14 -4.14 -1.12
CA LEU A 72 -19.30 -3.38 -0.68
C LEU A 72 -20.03 -2.71 -1.85
N SER A 73 -19.26 -2.14 -2.79
CA SER A 73 -19.83 -1.53 -3.98
C SER A 73 -20.60 -2.55 -4.81
N MET A 74 -20.03 -3.73 -5.08
CA MET A 74 -20.68 -4.78 -5.87
C MET A 74 -21.91 -5.36 -5.15
N ALA A 75 -21.83 -5.58 -3.83
CA ALA A 75 -22.97 -6.02 -3.01
C ALA A 75 -24.14 -5.03 -3.05
N SER A 76 -23.86 -3.74 -3.32
CA SER A 76 -24.84 -2.67 -3.48
C SER A 76 -25.23 -2.40 -4.94
N GLY A 77 -24.87 -3.29 -5.88
CA GLY A 77 -25.18 -3.16 -7.32
C GLY A 77 -24.23 -2.28 -8.13
N GLY A 78 -23.08 -1.89 -7.57
CA GLY A 78 -22.02 -1.16 -8.25
C GLY A 78 -20.96 -2.06 -8.91
N LEU A 79 -19.80 -1.48 -9.23
CA LEU A 79 -18.71 -2.18 -9.93
C LEU A 79 -17.82 -2.99 -8.96
N GLY A 80 -17.50 -4.23 -9.32
CA GLY A 80 -16.58 -5.10 -8.57
C GLY A 80 -15.10 -4.89 -8.88
N TYR A 81 -14.78 -4.11 -9.91
CA TYR A 81 -13.42 -3.71 -10.29
C TYR A 81 -13.16 -2.22 -10.00
N ASP A 82 -11.91 -1.78 -10.17
CA ASP A 82 -11.55 -0.37 -10.04
C ASP A 82 -11.98 0.45 -11.28
N PRO A 83 -12.93 1.40 -11.17
CA PRO A 83 -13.41 2.20 -12.29
C PRO A 83 -12.31 3.06 -12.92
N ARG A 84 -11.25 3.38 -12.17
CA ARG A 84 -10.12 4.17 -12.69
C ARG A 84 -9.33 3.42 -13.75
N VAL A 85 -9.51 2.11 -13.92
CA VAL A 85 -8.88 1.35 -15.02
C VAL A 85 -9.09 2.04 -16.37
N SER A 86 -10.24 2.69 -16.58
CA SER A 86 -10.52 3.48 -17.77
C SER A 86 -9.56 4.67 -17.95
N GLU A 87 -9.39 5.50 -16.91
CA GLU A 87 -8.46 6.64 -16.87
C GLU A 87 -7.02 6.21 -17.18
N TRP A 88 -6.57 5.13 -16.52
CA TRP A 88 -5.22 4.59 -16.70
C TRP A 88 -4.99 4.09 -18.12
N MET A 89 -5.93 3.32 -18.67
CA MET A 89 -5.80 2.74 -20.01
C MET A 89 -5.91 3.80 -21.11
N GLN A 90 -6.79 4.80 -20.95
CA GLN A 90 -6.90 5.94 -21.87
C GLN A 90 -5.56 6.64 -22.06
N LEU A 91 -4.79 6.76 -20.97
CA LEU A 91 -3.52 7.47 -20.97
C LEU A 91 -2.34 6.61 -21.44
N LEU A 92 -2.30 5.34 -21.03
CA LEU A 92 -1.11 4.48 -21.18
C LEU A 92 -1.14 3.59 -22.42
N LEU A 93 -2.31 3.10 -22.84
CA LEU A 93 -2.40 2.12 -23.93
C LEU A 93 -1.76 2.58 -25.24
N PRO A 94 -1.93 3.84 -25.72
CA PRO A 94 -1.36 4.24 -27.00
C PRO A 94 0.16 4.04 -27.06
N LEU A 95 0.87 4.48 -26.02
CA LEU A 95 2.33 4.38 -25.97
C LEU A 95 2.80 2.97 -25.59
N ALA A 96 2.07 2.27 -24.72
CA ALA A 96 2.41 0.91 -24.31
C ALA A 96 2.34 -0.06 -25.51
N VAL A 97 1.31 0.06 -26.35
CA VAL A 97 1.17 -0.73 -27.58
C VAL A 97 2.26 -0.37 -28.59
N GLU A 98 2.54 0.93 -28.80
CA GLU A 98 3.62 1.39 -29.69
C GLU A 98 4.98 0.80 -29.29
N ARG A 99 5.27 0.73 -27.99
CA ARG A 99 6.54 0.22 -27.45
C ARG A 99 6.56 -1.29 -27.23
N GLY A 100 5.43 -1.97 -27.37
CA GLY A 100 5.30 -3.38 -27.00
C GLY A 100 5.47 -3.65 -25.49
N THR A 101 5.18 -2.65 -24.64
CA THR A 101 5.19 -2.78 -23.18
C THR A 101 3.90 -3.44 -22.72
N CYS A 102 3.98 -4.57 -22.01
CA CYS A 102 2.82 -5.23 -21.45
C CYS A 102 2.41 -4.58 -20.12
N ILE A 103 1.12 -4.23 -19.97
CA ILE A 103 0.59 -3.68 -18.71
C ILE A 103 0.03 -4.81 -17.85
N ILE A 104 0.42 -4.89 -16.58
CA ILE A 104 -0.09 -5.86 -15.60
C ILE A 104 -0.79 -5.10 -14.48
N THR A 105 -2.00 -5.47 -14.09
CA THR A 105 -2.72 -4.79 -13.00
C THR A 105 -3.65 -5.70 -12.21
N ASN A 106 -3.81 -5.41 -10.92
CA ASN A 106 -4.79 -6.06 -10.05
C ASN A 106 -6.08 -5.23 -9.86
N MET A 107 -6.31 -4.21 -10.70
CA MET A 107 -7.55 -3.43 -10.73
C MET A 107 -8.82 -4.26 -11.01
N GLY A 108 -8.68 -5.52 -11.42
CA GLY A 108 -9.80 -6.45 -11.57
C GLY A 108 -10.51 -6.74 -10.25
N ALA A 109 -9.80 -6.67 -9.12
CA ALA A 109 -10.34 -6.89 -7.77
C ALA A 109 -11.24 -8.14 -7.68
N ILE A 110 -12.56 -7.98 -7.50
CA ILE A 110 -13.51 -9.11 -7.46
C ILE A 110 -14.28 -9.34 -8.77
N ASP A 111 -14.12 -8.45 -9.76
CA ASP A 111 -14.68 -8.60 -11.11
C ASP A 111 -13.63 -8.35 -12.23
N PRO A 112 -12.61 -9.22 -12.38
CA PRO A 112 -11.61 -9.07 -13.45
C PRO A 112 -12.20 -9.14 -14.86
N SER A 113 -13.32 -9.86 -15.05
CA SER A 113 -14.02 -9.94 -16.34
C SER A 113 -14.70 -8.62 -16.72
N GLY A 114 -15.29 -7.91 -15.76
CA GLY A 114 -15.83 -6.56 -15.97
C GLY A 114 -14.74 -5.56 -16.32
N ALA A 115 -13.59 -5.62 -15.64
CA ALA A 115 -12.43 -4.81 -15.98
C ALA A 115 -11.91 -5.10 -17.40
N GLN A 116 -11.80 -6.38 -17.80
CA GLN A 116 -11.41 -6.77 -19.16
C GLN A 116 -12.29 -6.14 -20.23
N LYS A 117 -13.62 -6.19 -20.06
CA LYS A 117 -14.57 -5.56 -20.98
C LYS A 117 -14.36 -4.05 -21.05
N LYS A 118 -14.15 -3.38 -19.91
CA LYS A 118 -13.92 -1.94 -19.86
C LYS A 118 -12.61 -1.54 -20.56
N VAL A 119 -11.54 -2.31 -20.41
CA VAL A 119 -10.27 -2.06 -21.12
C VAL A 119 -10.42 -2.23 -22.62
N LEU A 120 -11.16 -3.25 -23.08
CA LEU A 120 -11.44 -3.46 -24.50
C LEU A 120 -12.31 -2.34 -25.11
N GLU A 121 -13.28 -1.82 -24.35
CA GLU A 121 -14.07 -0.65 -24.74
C GLU A 121 -13.18 0.58 -24.97
N VAL A 122 -12.33 0.90 -23.99
CA VAL A 122 -11.36 2.01 -24.08
C VAL A 122 -10.39 1.83 -25.26
N ALA A 123 -9.91 0.61 -25.47
CA ALA A 123 -9.04 0.33 -26.62
C ALA A 123 -9.77 0.54 -27.96
N GLY A 124 -11.05 0.14 -28.06
CA GLY A 124 -11.90 0.41 -29.22
C GLY A 124 -12.11 1.90 -29.47
N GLU A 125 -12.38 2.69 -28.42
CA GLU A 125 -12.49 4.16 -28.49
C GLU A 125 -11.18 4.82 -28.96
N LEU A 126 -10.03 4.26 -28.60
CA LEU A 126 -8.71 4.70 -29.05
C LEU A 126 -8.32 4.19 -30.45
N GLY A 127 -9.13 3.34 -31.08
CA GLY A 127 -8.81 2.71 -32.37
C GLY A 127 -7.64 1.71 -32.29
N LEU A 128 -7.36 1.15 -31.10
CA LEU A 128 -6.29 0.19 -30.88
C LEU A 128 -6.80 -1.25 -30.97
N THR A 129 -6.07 -2.10 -31.68
CA THR A 129 -6.31 -3.55 -31.66
C THR A 129 -5.42 -4.20 -30.62
N ILE A 130 -6.00 -4.70 -29.53
CA ILE A 130 -5.25 -5.32 -28.42
C ILE A 130 -5.89 -6.64 -27.98
N SER A 131 -5.08 -7.43 -27.29
CA SER A 131 -5.55 -8.58 -26.51
C SER A 131 -5.42 -8.31 -25.02
N VAL A 132 -6.47 -8.59 -24.25
CA VAL A 132 -6.52 -8.40 -22.80
C VAL A 132 -6.75 -9.76 -22.15
N ALA A 133 -5.82 -10.20 -21.31
CA ALA A 133 -5.96 -11.43 -20.54
C ALA A 133 -6.43 -11.14 -19.11
N VAL A 134 -7.11 -12.11 -18.51
CA VAL A 134 -7.48 -12.11 -17.10
C VAL A 134 -6.90 -13.33 -16.39
N ALA A 135 -6.50 -13.17 -15.13
CA ALA A 135 -6.08 -14.26 -14.26
C ALA A 135 -6.72 -14.08 -12.87
N HIS A 136 -7.59 -14.99 -12.45
CA HIS A 136 -8.35 -14.77 -11.22
C HIS A 136 -8.78 -16.03 -10.49
N GLU A 137 -9.00 -15.89 -9.18
CA GLU A 137 -9.56 -16.96 -8.32
C GLU A 137 -10.99 -17.31 -8.77
N VAL A 138 -11.32 -18.60 -8.69
CA VAL A 138 -12.64 -19.16 -8.99
C VAL A 138 -13.17 -19.83 -7.74
N HIS A 139 -14.40 -19.52 -7.38
CA HIS A 139 -15.10 -20.11 -6.24
C HIS A 139 -16.12 -21.14 -6.73
N PHE A 140 -16.09 -22.32 -6.14
CA PHE A 140 -17.14 -23.33 -6.33
C PHE A 140 -18.17 -23.21 -5.23
N GLU A 141 -19.45 -23.08 -5.59
CA GLU A 141 -20.54 -23.18 -4.61
C GLU A 141 -20.64 -24.63 -4.11
N THR A 142 -20.04 -24.92 -2.95
CA THR A 142 -20.42 -26.10 -2.17
C THR A 142 -21.67 -25.76 -1.37
N GLY A 143 -22.80 -26.36 -1.74
CA GLY A 143 -24.16 -25.91 -1.41
C GLY A 143 -24.48 -25.56 0.05
N SER A 144 -25.18 -24.43 0.21
CA SER A 144 -26.42 -24.30 0.99
C SER A 144 -27.12 -23.01 0.58
N GLY A 145 -28.43 -23.08 0.36
CA GLY A 145 -29.18 -22.15 -0.49
C GLY A 145 -29.22 -20.69 -0.04
N SER A 146 -28.88 -19.80 -0.96
CA SER A 146 -29.62 -18.55 -1.16
C SER A 146 -29.58 -18.22 -2.65
N SER A 147 -30.75 -18.32 -3.29
CA SER A 147 -30.93 -18.10 -4.72
C SER A 147 -30.84 -16.60 -5.04
N PHE A 148 -29.64 -16.09 -5.29
CA PHE A 148 -29.47 -14.86 -6.07
C PHE A 148 -29.04 -15.25 -7.48
N GLY A 149 -30.03 -15.32 -8.37
CA GLY A 149 -29.83 -15.64 -9.78
C GLY A 149 -28.97 -14.58 -10.47
N GLY A 150 -27.85 -15.01 -11.05
CA GLY A 150 -26.96 -14.20 -11.86
C GLY A 150 -25.59 -14.84 -11.98
N GLN A 151 -25.24 -15.29 -13.18
CA GLN A 151 -23.95 -15.84 -13.58
C GLN A 151 -22.75 -15.02 -13.03
N TYR A 152 -21.78 -15.70 -12.41
CA TYR A 152 -20.51 -15.16 -11.87
C TYR A 152 -20.56 -14.32 -10.58
N CYS A 153 -21.45 -14.63 -9.63
CA CYS A 153 -21.30 -14.15 -8.26
C CYS A 153 -20.26 -15.00 -7.51
N SER A 154 -19.05 -14.48 -7.30
CA SER A 154 -18.07 -15.06 -6.36
C SER A 154 -18.72 -15.20 -4.99
N ALA A 155 -19.02 -16.43 -4.59
CA ALA A 155 -19.61 -16.77 -3.30
C ALA A 155 -18.90 -16.01 -2.16
N GLY A 156 -19.61 -15.05 -1.55
CA GLY A 156 -19.16 -14.32 -0.37
C GLY A 156 -18.04 -13.30 -0.54
N GLY A 157 -17.58 -12.99 -1.77
CA GLY A 157 -16.54 -11.95 -1.97
C GLY A 157 -15.16 -12.27 -1.40
N THR A 158 -14.88 -13.55 -1.17
CA THR A 158 -13.59 -13.98 -0.64
C THR A 158 -12.48 -13.80 -1.68
N SER A 159 -11.27 -13.51 -1.21
CA SER A 159 -10.11 -13.33 -2.09
C SER A 159 -8.85 -13.85 -1.45
N THR A 160 -8.09 -14.65 -2.17
CA THR A 160 -6.84 -15.22 -1.73
C THR A 160 -5.66 -14.45 -2.34
N TYR A 161 -4.58 -14.25 -1.59
CA TYR A 161 -3.32 -13.76 -2.14
C TYR A 161 -2.70 -14.85 -3.03
N LEU A 162 -3.00 -14.79 -4.34
CA LEU A 162 -2.40 -15.67 -5.34
C LEU A 162 -0.92 -15.30 -5.57
N GLY A 163 -0.13 -16.27 -6.05
CA GLY A 163 1.25 -16.05 -6.48
C GLY A 163 1.37 -15.60 -7.94
N ALA A 164 2.58 -15.68 -8.48
CA ALA A 164 2.92 -15.24 -9.83
C ALA A 164 2.43 -16.20 -10.93
N ALA A 165 2.17 -17.47 -10.61
CA ALA A 165 1.85 -18.52 -11.58
C ALA A 165 0.67 -18.21 -12.53
N PRO A 166 -0.47 -17.64 -12.08
CA PRO A 166 -1.58 -17.31 -12.99
C PRO A 166 -1.21 -16.27 -14.05
N ILE A 167 -0.32 -15.33 -13.72
CA ILE A 167 0.17 -14.30 -14.65
C ILE A 167 1.18 -14.92 -15.62
N VAL A 168 2.07 -15.78 -15.14
CA VAL A 168 3.02 -16.54 -15.99
C VAL A 168 2.25 -17.37 -17.01
N GLU A 169 1.16 -18.04 -16.61
CA GLU A 169 0.32 -18.79 -17.54
C GLU A 169 -0.28 -17.90 -18.64
N CYS A 170 -0.81 -16.72 -18.28
CA CYS A 170 -1.31 -15.75 -19.27
C CYS A 170 -0.22 -15.34 -20.27
N LEU A 171 1.01 -15.11 -19.80
CA LEU A 171 2.14 -14.73 -20.65
C LEU A 171 2.60 -15.89 -21.56
N GLU A 172 2.56 -17.13 -21.06
CA GLU A 172 2.92 -18.33 -21.84
C GLU A 172 1.89 -18.65 -22.92
N LYS A 173 0.60 -18.58 -22.58
CA LYS A 173 -0.48 -18.94 -23.51
C LYS A 173 -0.80 -17.84 -24.52
N TYR A 174 -0.80 -16.57 -24.10
CA TYR A 174 -1.47 -15.52 -24.87
C TYR A 174 -0.57 -14.36 -25.29
N GLN A 175 0.54 -14.10 -24.57
CA GLN A 175 1.41 -12.92 -24.80
C GLN A 175 0.61 -11.60 -24.96
N PRO A 176 -0.27 -11.25 -24.01
CA PRO A 176 -1.24 -10.18 -24.19
C PRO A 176 -0.62 -8.79 -24.00
N ASN A 177 -1.31 -7.75 -24.51
CA ASN A 177 -0.95 -6.35 -24.26
C ASN A 177 -1.25 -5.93 -22.81
N VAL A 178 -2.32 -6.48 -22.22
CA VAL A 178 -2.76 -6.17 -20.86
C VAL A 178 -3.11 -7.47 -20.13
N ILE A 179 -2.68 -7.60 -18.88
CA ILE A 179 -3.10 -8.65 -17.94
C ILE A 179 -3.81 -8.00 -16.76
N ILE A 180 -5.03 -8.46 -16.47
CA ILE A 180 -5.82 -7.99 -15.34
C ILE A 180 -6.04 -9.15 -14.35
N THR A 181 -5.73 -8.93 -13.09
CA THR A 181 -5.85 -9.96 -12.06
C THR A 181 -6.92 -9.63 -11.03
N SER A 182 -7.37 -10.66 -10.30
CA SER A 182 -7.95 -10.47 -8.97
C SER A 182 -6.85 -10.15 -7.94
N ARG A 183 -7.08 -10.43 -6.64
CA ARG A 183 -6.00 -10.38 -5.64
C ARG A 183 -4.86 -11.33 -6.02
N VAL A 184 -3.67 -10.76 -6.11
CA VAL A 184 -2.36 -11.40 -6.23
C VAL A 184 -1.48 -10.69 -5.20
N ALA A 185 -0.46 -11.36 -4.67
CA ALA A 185 0.53 -10.68 -3.83
C ALA A 185 1.26 -9.58 -4.61
N ASP A 186 1.58 -8.49 -3.93
CA ASP A 186 1.98 -7.24 -4.56
C ASP A 186 3.31 -7.44 -5.31
N ALA A 187 4.33 -7.98 -4.64
CA ALA A 187 5.58 -8.41 -5.26
C ALA A 187 5.41 -9.48 -6.36
N ALA A 188 4.37 -10.33 -6.31
CA ALA A 188 4.16 -11.38 -7.30
C ALA A 188 3.72 -10.83 -8.68
N LEU A 189 3.09 -9.64 -8.71
CA LEU A 189 2.80 -8.92 -9.96
C LEU A 189 4.09 -8.60 -10.73
N PHE A 190 5.17 -8.30 -10.01
CA PHE A 190 6.49 -7.98 -10.56
C PHE A 190 7.34 -9.24 -10.80
N LEU A 191 7.21 -10.26 -9.94
CA LEU A 191 7.94 -11.53 -10.10
C LEU A 191 7.51 -12.29 -11.36
N ALA A 192 6.22 -12.28 -11.70
CA ALA A 192 5.69 -13.01 -12.85
C ALA A 192 6.41 -12.74 -14.19
N PRO A 193 6.61 -11.48 -14.63
CA PRO A 193 7.36 -11.21 -15.86
C PRO A 193 8.83 -11.66 -15.77
N MET A 194 9.46 -11.64 -14.59
CA MET A 194 10.83 -12.12 -14.41
C MET A 194 10.90 -13.64 -14.63
N VAL A 195 10.01 -14.39 -13.99
CA VAL A 195 9.90 -15.85 -14.17
C VAL A 195 9.65 -16.20 -15.64
N TYR A 196 8.74 -15.49 -16.29
CA TYR A 196 8.41 -15.71 -17.69
C TYR A 196 9.57 -15.43 -18.66
N GLU A 197 10.17 -14.25 -18.59
CA GLU A 197 11.17 -13.79 -19.57
C GLU A 197 12.54 -14.46 -19.36
N LEU A 198 12.96 -14.61 -18.10
CA LEU A 198 14.27 -15.15 -17.76
C LEU A 198 14.29 -16.68 -17.75
N GLY A 199 13.12 -17.31 -17.81
CA GLY A 199 12.98 -18.77 -17.88
C GLY A 199 13.27 -19.47 -16.55
N TRP A 200 13.04 -18.80 -15.42
CA TRP A 200 13.20 -19.40 -14.08
C TRP A 200 12.12 -20.42 -13.78
N ASN A 201 12.46 -21.48 -13.06
CA ASN A 201 11.50 -22.47 -12.59
C ASN A 201 11.09 -22.22 -11.12
N TRP A 202 10.01 -22.84 -10.67
CA TRP A 202 9.48 -22.61 -9.32
C TRP A 202 10.33 -23.21 -8.19
N ASN A 203 11.32 -24.04 -8.53
CA ASN A 203 12.32 -24.56 -7.60
C ASN A 203 13.64 -23.77 -7.65
N ASP A 204 13.77 -22.73 -8.48
CA ASP A 204 14.93 -21.84 -8.49
C ASP A 204 14.83 -20.80 -7.35
N LEU A 205 14.75 -21.29 -6.11
CA LEU A 205 14.35 -20.50 -4.94
C LEU A 205 15.23 -19.26 -4.70
N GLU A 206 16.53 -19.35 -4.96
CA GLU A 206 17.45 -18.20 -4.85
C GLU A 206 17.10 -17.09 -5.85
N LEU A 207 16.73 -17.47 -7.09
CA LEU A 207 16.29 -16.52 -8.13
C LEU A 207 14.93 -15.93 -7.78
N LEU A 208 14.00 -16.74 -7.27
CA LEU A 208 12.69 -16.27 -6.80
C LEU A 208 12.83 -15.31 -5.61
N ALA A 209 13.73 -15.57 -4.68
CA ALA A 209 14.00 -14.68 -3.54
C ALA A 209 14.51 -13.31 -4.01
N GLN A 210 15.45 -13.29 -4.96
CA GLN A 210 15.97 -12.05 -5.55
C GLN A 210 14.93 -11.33 -6.41
N GLY A 211 14.14 -12.06 -7.19
CA GLY A 211 13.05 -11.49 -7.98
C GLY A 211 11.96 -10.87 -7.11
N THR A 212 11.61 -11.53 -6.01
CA THR A 212 10.63 -10.98 -5.06
C THR A 212 11.20 -9.80 -4.27
N LEU A 213 12.51 -9.76 -3.97
CA LEU A 213 13.16 -8.54 -3.47
C LEU A 213 12.98 -7.38 -4.46
N ALA A 214 13.19 -7.63 -5.76
CA ALA A 214 12.96 -6.61 -6.78
C ALA A 214 11.49 -6.16 -6.79
N GLY A 215 10.54 -7.09 -6.72
CA GLY A 215 9.11 -6.78 -6.63
C GLY A 215 8.75 -5.94 -5.40
N HIS A 216 9.26 -6.31 -4.23
CA HIS A 216 9.06 -5.59 -2.95
C HIS A 216 9.65 -4.17 -2.97
N LEU A 217 10.75 -3.96 -3.68
CA LEU A 217 11.31 -2.61 -3.84
C LEU A 217 10.52 -1.77 -4.85
N LEU A 218 9.89 -2.39 -5.85
CA LEU A 218 9.11 -1.68 -6.88
C LEU A 218 7.69 -1.34 -6.45
N GLU A 219 7.06 -2.14 -5.59
CA GLU A 219 5.76 -1.82 -5.00
C GLU A 219 5.81 -0.50 -4.20
N CYS A 220 4.64 0.05 -3.87
CA CYS A 220 4.51 1.38 -3.23
C CYS A 220 5.08 2.57 -4.04
N GLY A 221 5.60 2.32 -5.25
CA GLY A 221 5.90 3.32 -6.27
C GLY A 221 7.03 4.27 -5.87
N CYS A 222 6.73 5.56 -5.82
CA CYS A 222 7.73 6.60 -5.61
C CYS A 222 8.44 6.54 -4.24
N GLN A 223 8.02 5.69 -3.30
CA GLN A 223 8.69 5.56 -2.00
C GLN A 223 10.18 5.20 -2.16
N LEU A 224 10.49 4.28 -3.09
CA LEU A 224 11.87 3.89 -3.41
C LEU A 224 12.72 5.07 -3.92
N THR A 225 12.09 6.04 -4.57
CA THR A 225 12.72 7.17 -5.28
C THR A 225 12.53 8.51 -4.56
N GLY A 226 12.29 8.47 -3.24
CA GLY A 226 12.26 9.66 -2.37
C GLY A 226 10.87 10.21 -2.06
N GLY A 227 9.81 9.56 -2.55
CA GLY A 227 8.45 9.79 -2.06
C GLY A 227 8.35 9.43 -0.58
N TYR A 228 7.65 10.24 0.21
CA TYR A 228 7.58 10.10 1.67
C TYR A 228 8.94 10.17 2.40
N PHE A 229 10.06 10.43 1.72
CA PHE A 229 11.39 10.51 2.34
C PHE A 229 11.71 11.92 2.85
N MET A 230 11.33 12.96 2.10
CA MET A 230 11.67 14.34 2.45
C MET A 230 11.20 14.71 3.85
N HIS A 231 12.12 15.24 4.66
CA HIS A 231 11.78 15.94 5.89
C HIS A 231 12.51 17.29 5.97
N PRO A 232 11.78 18.42 5.91
CA PRO A 232 12.39 19.74 6.06
C PRO A 232 13.11 19.90 7.40
N GLY A 233 14.32 20.45 7.38
CA GLY A 233 15.14 20.62 8.58
C GLY A 233 15.92 19.39 9.04
N ASP A 234 15.76 18.25 8.35
CA ASP A 234 16.63 17.09 8.52
C ASP A 234 17.84 17.19 7.61
N GLN A 235 19.06 17.30 8.14
CA GLN A 235 20.26 17.41 7.31
C GLN A 235 20.46 16.22 6.35
N TYR A 236 19.89 15.05 6.64
CA TYR A 236 20.03 13.83 5.85
C TYR A 236 18.83 13.56 4.92
N ARG A 237 17.69 14.20 5.18
CA ARG A 237 16.44 14.00 4.42
C ARG A 237 15.84 15.29 3.86
N ASP A 238 16.57 16.40 3.94
CA ASP A 238 16.13 17.65 3.30
C ASP A 238 16.11 17.47 1.79
N MET A 239 15.08 17.95 1.10
CA MET A 239 14.98 17.85 -0.35
C MET A 239 14.41 19.16 -0.91
N ALA A 240 14.97 19.62 -2.03
CA ALA A 240 14.41 20.78 -2.71
C ALA A 240 13.02 20.44 -3.28
N PHE A 241 12.01 21.28 -2.99
CA PHE A 241 10.63 21.05 -3.42
C PHE A 241 10.44 20.74 -4.92
N PRO A 242 11.19 21.36 -5.86
CA PRO A 242 11.08 21.00 -7.29
C PRO A 242 11.39 19.53 -7.59
N LEU A 243 12.23 18.86 -6.79
CA LEU A 243 12.53 17.43 -6.94
C LEU A 243 11.31 16.56 -6.62
N LEU A 244 10.37 17.04 -5.79
CA LEU A 244 9.15 16.32 -5.46
C LEU A 244 8.07 16.46 -6.55
N GLN A 245 8.12 17.54 -7.35
CA GLN A 245 7.13 17.81 -8.39
C GLN A 245 7.16 16.77 -9.53
N ASP A 246 8.37 16.30 -9.85
CA ASP A 246 8.65 15.35 -10.93
C ASP A 246 9.31 14.04 -10.42
N LEU A 247 8.81 13.52 -9.29
CA LEU A 247 9.20 12.20 -8.80
C LEU A 247 8.97 11.12 -9.86
N SER A 248 10.02 10.34 -10.14
CA SER A 248 9.91 9.15 -10.97
C SER A 248 9.33 8.00 -10.18
N LEU A 249 8.39 7.28 -10.77
CA LEU A 249 8.16 5.89 -10.35
C LEU A 249 9.40 5.05 -10.69
N PRO A 250 9.71 4.00 -9.92
CA PRO A 250 10.89 3.18 -10.15
C PRO A 250 10.68 2.16 -11.28
N TYR A 251 11.80 1.67 -11.80
CA TYR A 251 11.87 0.43 -12.59
C TYR A 251 13.08 -0.38 -12.16
N ALA A 252 13.09 -1.67 -12.50
CA ALA A 252 14.23 -2.54 -12.22
C ALA A 252 14.70 -3.26 -13.48
N GLU A 253 16.01 -3.50 -13.50
CA GLU A 253 16.70 -4.35 -14.47
C GLU A 253 17.06 -5.65 -13.75
N ILE A 254 16.57 -6.77 -14.28
CA ILE A 254 16.76 -8.08 -13.68
C ILE A 254 17.44 -9.00 -14.69
N GLY A 255 18.65 -9.43 -14.35
CA GLY A 255 19.42 -10.40 -15.12
C GLY A 255 18.94 -11.82 -14.86
N TYR A 256 19.14 -12.70 -15.84
CA TYR A 256 18.81 -14.14 -15.71
C TYR A 256 19.47 -14.84 -14.52
N ASP A 257 20.62 -14.32 -14.07
CA ASP A 257 21.43 -14.78 -12.95
C ASP A 257 20.89 -14.29 -11.60
N GLY A 258 19.78 -13.56 -11.59
CA GLY A 258 19.18 -12.98 -10.39
C GLY A 258 19.82 -11.66 -9.96
N LYS A 259 20.68 -11.04 -10.79
CA LYS A 259 21.20 -9.71 -10.51
C LYS A 259 20.10 -8.66 -10.64
N VAL A 260 19.87 -7.88 -9.59
CA VAL A 260 18.82 -6.84 -9.52
C VAL A 260 19.45 -5.45 -9.43
N CYS A 261 19.02 -4.55 -10.31
CA CYS A 261 19.32 -3.11 -10.21
C CYS A 261 18.02 -2.31 -10.25
N VAL A 262 17.69 -1.60 -9.18
CA VAL A 262 16.57 -0.65 -9.16
C VAL A 262 17.02 0.71 -9.64
N SER A 263 16.15 1.41 -10.34
CA SER A 263 16.47 2.67 -11.00
C SER A 263 15.30 3.66 -10.98
N LYS A 264 15.64 4.95 -11.09
CA LYS A 264 14.69 6.02 -11.42
C LYS A 264 14.96 6.52 -12.83
N ALA A 265 13.97 7.09 -13.51
CA ALA A 265 14.16 7.63 -14.85
C ALA A 265 15.23 8.74 -14.86
N GLU A 266 16.12 8.74 -15.83
CA GLU A 266 17.13 9.80 -15.95
C GLU A 266 16.46 11.17 -16.19
N GLY A 267 17.04 12.24 -15.63
CA GLY A 267 16.49 13.60 -15.72
C GLY A 267 15.20 13.85 -14.91
N SER A 268 14.70 12.85 -14.18
CA SER A 268 13.58 13.02 -13.23
C SER A 268 14.04 13.57 -11.88
N GLY A 269 13.07 14.06 -11.10
CA GLY A 269 13.27 14.40 -9.69
C GLY A 269 13.46 13.17 -8.78
N GLY A 270 13.25 13.37 -7.48
CA GLY A 270 13.47 12.34 -6.46
C GLY A 270 14.92 12.02 -6.15
N ILE A 271 15.10 11.11 -5.21
CA ILE A 271 16.40 10.61 -4.74
C ILE A 271 16.32 9.08 -4.68
N LEU A 272 17.33 8.40 -5.21
CA LEU A 272 17.48 6.96 -5.07
C LEU A 272 18.83 6.69 -4.42
N ASN A 273 18.83 6.21 -3.19
CA ASN A 273 20.04 5.90 -2.42
C ASN A 273 19.80 4.77 -1.43
N THR A 274 20.82 4.44 -0.63
CA THR A 274 20.73 3.37 0.38
C THR A 274 19.64 3.62 1.42
N SER A 275 19.39 4.87 1.83
CA SER A 275 18.35 5.23 2.79
C SER A 275 16.93 5.03 2.24
N THR A 276 16.66 5.46 1.01
CA THR A 276 15.34 5.25 0.39
C THR A 276 15.08 3.78 0.11
N CYS A 277 16.11 3.04 -0.33
CA CYS A 277 16.03 1.58 -0.47
C CYS A 277 15.81 0.87 0.87
N ALA A 278 16.46 1.29 1.95
CA ALA A 278 16.29 0.70 3.28
C ALA A 278 14.89 0.96 3.88
N GLU A 279 14.34 2.17 3.70
CA GLU A 279 12.96 2.47 4.13
C GLU A 279 11.94 1.61 3.38
N GLN A 280 12.11 1.45 2.07
CA GLN A 280 11.22 0.60 1.27
C GLN A 280 11.39 -0.88 1.62
N LEU A 281 12.63 -1.36 1.82
CA LEU A 281 12.91 -2.75 2.19
C LEU A 281 12.17 -3.18 3.46
N LEU A 282 12.07 -2.29 4.46
CA LEU A 282 11.44 -2.60 5.74
C LEU A 282 9.98 -2.14 5.83
N TYR A 283 9.41 -1.54 4.80
CA TYR A 283 8.01 -1.13 4.80
C TYR A 283 7.07 -2.36 4.80
N GLU A 284 6.12 -2.40 5.75
CA GLU A 284 5.13 -3.48 5.90
C GLU A 284 5.72 -4.89 6.11
N ILE A 285 6.97 -4.96 6.56
CA ILE A 285 7.63 -6.22 6.92
C ILE A 285 7.44 -6.51 8.40
N ALA A 286 6.90 -7.69 8.70
CA ALA A 286 6.87 -8.22 10.06
C ALA A 286 8.23 -8.84 10.42
N ASP A 287 8.43 -10.14 10.16
CA ASP A 287 9.70 -10.82 10.40
C ASP A 287 10.58 -10.76 9.13
N PRO A 288 11.68 -9.99 9.12
CA PRO A 288 12.57 -9.91 7.96
C PRO A 288 13.35 -11.21 7.70
N SER A 289 13.39 -12.17 8.62
CA SER A 289 13.97 -13.49 8.40
C SER A 289 13.02 -14.48 7.69
N ALA A 290 11.75 -14.10 7.63
CA ALA A 290 10.66 -14.92 7.10
C ALA A 290 9.58 -14.03 6.47
N TYR A 291 9.94 -13.21 5.50
CA TYR A 291 8.97 -12.45 4.71
C TYR A 291 8.18 -13.41 3.81
N ILE A 292 6.92 -13.65 4.17
CA ILE A 292 6.06 -14.66 3.51
C ILE A 292 5.40 -14.06 2.27
N THR A 293 5.70 -14.62 1.10
CA THR A 293 4.93 -14.41 -0.13
C THR A 293 4.40 -15.75 -0.66
N PRO A 294 3.36 -15.76 -1.52
CA PRO A 294 2.80 -17.01 -2.05
C PRO A 294 3.79 -17.86 -2.84
N ASP A 295 4.84 -17.28 -3.41
CA ASP A 295 5.78 -18.01 -4.28
C ASP A 295 7.03 -18.47 -3.51
N VAL A 296 7.51 -17.68 -2.56
CA VAL A 296 8.72 -17.95 -1.75
C VAL A 296 8.65 -17.21 -0.42
N VAL A 297 9.20 -17.80 0.65
CA VAL A 297 9.44 -17.10 1.91
C VAL A 297 10.90 -16.65 1.94
N ILE A 298 11.14 -15.38 2.26
CA ILE A 298 12.40 -14.72 2.00
C ILE A 298 13.04 -14.24 3.29
N ASP A 299 14.33 -14.46 3.44
CA ASP A 299 15.17 -13.78 4.42
C ASP A 299 15.81 -12.56 3.74
N ILE A 300 15.44 -11.37 4.21
CA ILE A 300 15.95 -10.08 3.72
C ILE A 300 16.98 -9.44 4.67
N ARG A 301 17.34 -10.10 5.78
CA ARG A 301 18.28 -9.52 6.78
C ARG A 301 19.66 -9.27 6.22
N GLY A 302 20.07 -10.08 5.24
CA GLY A 302 21.35 -9.94 4.54
C GLY A 302 21.32 -9.03 3.31
N VAL A 303 20.19 -8.37 3.01
CA VAL A 303 20.08 -7.49 1.85
C VAL A 303 20.96 -6.26 2.03
N SER A 304 21.71 -5.91 0.99
CA SER A 304 22.57 -4.73 0.94
C SER A 304 22.37 -3.98 -0.38
N PHE A 305 22.71 -2.69 -0.36
CA PHE A 305 22.51 -1.76 -1.46
C PHE A 305 23.84 -1.14 -1.88
N LEU A 306 24.17 -1.23 -3.17
CA LEU A 306 25.35 -0.63 -3.76
C LEU A 306 24.93 0.43 -4.79
N PRO A 307 25.05 1.73 -4.49
CA PRO A 307 24.81 2.79 -5.46
C PRO A 307 25.77 2.67 -6.65
N LEU A 308 25.24 2.56 -7.86
CA LEU A 308 26.02 2.54 -9.10
C LEU A 308 26.04 3.91 -9.80
N SER A 309 24.99 4.70 -9.60
CA SER A 309 24.87 6.10 -10.04
C SER A 309 23.75 6.79 -9.26
N ASP A 310 23.55 8.10 -9.48
CA ASP A 310 22.44 8.86 -8.87
C ASP A 310 21.04 8.34 -9.26
N CYS A 311 20.95 7.51 -10.30
CA CYS A 311 19.69 6.96 -10.79
C CYS A 311 19.63 5.43 -10.74
N LYS A 312 20.64 4.74 -10.20
CA LYS A 312 20.69 3.26 -10.20
C LYS A 312 21.39 2.71 -8.97
N VAL A 313 20.75 1.76 -8.29
CA VAL A 313 21.26 1.04 -7.12
C VAL A 313 21.18 -0.47 -7.38
N GLN A 314 22.29 -1.17 -7.19
CA GLN A 314 22.30 -2.64 -7.21
C GLN A 314 21.84 -3.18 -5.85
N CYS A 315 20.96 -4.18 -5.89
CA CYS A 315 20.39 -4.83 -4.72
C CYS A 315 20.83 -6.30 -4.69
N SER A 316 21.23 -6.81 -3.53
CA SER A 316 21.60 -8.22 -3.38
C SER A 316 21.49 -8.69 -1.94
N GLY A 317 21.40 -10.00 -1.74
CA GLY A 317 21.46 -10.61 -0.40
C GLY A 317 20.14 -11.18 0.11
N ALA A 318 19.05 -11.06 -0.65
CA ALA A 318 17.82 -11.80 -0.38
C ALA A 318 18.05 -13.29 -0.68
N LYS A 319 17.57 -14.14 0.22
CA LYS A 319 17.70 -15.60 0.12
C LYS A 319 16.40 -16.28 0.52
N PRO A 320 16.15 -17.53 0.12
CA PRO A 320 15.08 -18.33 0.69
C PRO A 320 15.26 -18.45 2.21
N SER A 321 14.17 -18.33 2.96
CA SER A 321 14.23 -18.53 4.41
C SER A 321 14.66 -19.97 4.72
N SER A 322 15.56 -20.12 5.70
CA SER A 322 16.11 -21.42 6.10
C SER A 322 15.09 -22.34 6.76
N ASN A 323 14.03 -21.76 7.35
CA ASN A 323 13.02 -22.50 8.11
C ASN A 323 11.95 -23.09 7.21
N THR A 324 11.48 -22.31 6.23
CA THR A 324 10.42 -22.67 5.31
C THR A 324 10.65 -21.86 4.06
N SER A 325 10.95 -22.49 2.93
CA SER A 325 11.26 -21.75 1.70
C SER A 325 10.02 -21.42 0.86
N VAL A 326 8.92 -22.16 1.04
CA VAL A 326 7.64 -21.96 0.34
C VAL A 326 6.51 -22.17 1.34
N PRO A 327 5.50 -21.29 1.43
CA PRO A 327 4.42 -21.48 2.39
C PRO A 327 3.46 -22.59 1.93
N GLU A 328 3.08 -23.48 2.85
CA GLU A 328 2.11 -24.57 2.58
C GLU A 328 0.68 -24.05 2.37
N LYS A 329 0.37 -22.89 2.97
CA LYS A 329 -0.96 -22.28 2.97
C LYS A 329 -0.91 -20.86 2.41
N LEU A 330 -2.02 -20.44 1.83
CA LEU A 330 -2.22 -19.09 1.33
C LEU A 330 -3.12 -18.28 2.25
N LEU A 331 -2.90 -16.97 2.29
CA LEU A 331 -3.75 -16.04 3.03
C LEU A 331 -5.01 -15.75 2.22
N ARG A 332 -6.16 -16.14 2.77
CA ARG A 332 -7.50 -15.81 2.28
C ARG A 332 -8.12 -14.72 3.14
N LEU A 333 -8.71 -13.74 2.45
CA LEU A 333 -9.45 -12.63 3.01
C LEU A 333 -10.95 -12.87 2.82
N ILE A 334 -11.71 -12.73 3.89
CA ILE A 334 -13.16 -12.91 3.89
C ILE A 334 -13.80 -11.60 4.36
N PRO A 335 -14.58 -10.90 3.52
CA PRO A 335 -15.23 -9.68 3.95
C PRO A 335 -16.29 -9.96 5.00
N LYS A 336 -16.29 -9.16 6.07
CA LYS A 336 -17.24 -9.26 7.17
C LYS A 336 -17.64 -7.85 7.61
N GLU A 337 -18.93 -7.65 7.83
CA GLU A 337 -19.44 -6.40 8.38
C GLU A 337 -18.88 -6.17 9.80
N CYS A 338 -18.34 -4.97 10.03
CA CYS A 338 -17.78 -4.54 11.32
C CYS A 338 -18.63 -3.47 12.00
N GLY A 339 -19.77 -3.12 11.39
CA GLY A 339 -20.69 -2.10 11.88
C GLY A 339 -20.62 -0.80 11.08
N TRP A 340 -21.02 0.28 11.72
CA TRP A 340 -21.21 1.60 11.12
C TRP A 340 -20.35 2.63 11.82
N LYS A 341 -19.48 3.27 11.04
CA LYS A 341 -18.71 4.43 11.49
C LYS A 341 -19.56 5.68 11.31
N GLY A 342 -19.63 6.52 12.34
CA GLY A 342 -20.15 7.88 12.28
C GLY A 342 -19.06 8.85 12.71
N TRP A 343 -18.97 10.02 12.08
CA TRP A 343 -18.03 11.05 12.50
C TRP A 343 -18.63 12.45 12.39
N GLY A 344 -18.07 13.35 13.19
CA GLY A 344 -18.34 14.77 13.11
C GLY A 344 -17.10 15.60 13.41
N GLU A 345 -16.99 16.75 12.77
CA GLU A 345 -15.91 17.69 12.96
C GLU A 345 -16.42 19.13 13.04
N ILE A 346 -15.84 19.97 13.90
CA ILE A 346 -16.17 21.40 14.02
C ILE A 346 -14.91 22.21 14.38
N SER A 347 -14.76 23.40 13.78
CA SER A 347 -13.61 24.28 14.03
C SER A 347 -13.91 25.35 15.08
N TYR A 348 -12.88 25.71 15.85
CA TYR A 348 -12.89 26.85 16.77
C TYR A 348 -11.61 27.67 16.61
N GLY A 349 -11.76 28.98 16.40
CA GLY A 349 -10.63 29.92 16.27
C GLY A 349 -10.52 30.90 17.44
N GLY A 350 -9.31 31.31 17.76
CA GLY A 350 -8.99 32.36 18.72
C GLY A 350 -9.06 31.93 20.19
N ASN A 351 -9.35 32.89 21.07
CA ASN A 351 -9.24 32.68 22.52
C ASN A 351 -10.08 31.50 23.02
N CYS A 352 -9.50 30.71 23.92
CA CYS A 352 -10.13 29.53 24.52
C CYS A 352 -10.73 28.52 23.52
N SER A 353 -10.14 28.38 22.32
CA SER A 353 -10.61 27.45 21.29
C SER A 353 -10.63 26.00 21.76
N ILE A 354 -9.60 25.55 22.49
CA ILE A 354 -9.50 24.20 23.07
C ILE A 354 -10.61 23.96 24.11
N GLN A 355 -10.88 24.92 24.99
CA GLN A 355 -11.93 24.81 26.00
C GLN A 355 -13.32 24.71 25.33
N ARG A 356 -13.54 25.44 24.23
CA ARG A 356 -14.78 25.31 23.45
C ARG A 356 -14.89 23.96 22.74
N ALA A 357 -13.81 23.40 22.21
CA ALA A 357 -13.82 22.03 21.72
C ALA A 357 -14.16 21.03 22.82
N LYS A 358 -13.55 21.14 24.01
CA LYS A 358 -13.86 20.26 25.16
C LYS A 358 -15.32 20.38 25.62
N ALA A 359 -15.87 21.59 25.64
CA ALA A 359 -17.28 21.81 25.93
C ALA A 359 -18.20 21.18 24.87
N SER A 360 -17.83 21.26 23.60
CA SER A 360 -18.57 20.64 22.50
C SER A 360 -18.54 19.11 22.56
N GLU A 361 -17.37 18.55 22.85
CA GLU A 361 -17.23 17.11 23.09
C GLU A 361 -18.13 16.66 24.23
N PHE A 362 -18.10 17.37 25.36
CA PHE A 362 -18.96 17.09 26.51
C PHE A 362 -20.43 17.07 26.11
N LEU A 363 -20.91 18.11 25.40
CA LEU A 363 -22.30 18.22 24.96
C LEU A 363 -22.72 17.04 24.06
N VAL A 364 -21.92 16.73 23.02
CA VAL A 364 -22.24 15.63 22.10
C VAL A 364 -22.27 14.29 22.84
N ARG A 365 -21.31 14.04 23.74
CA ARG A 365 -21.30 12.84 24.57
C ARG A 365 -22.53 12.75 25.48
N SER A 366 -22.96 13.86 26.06
CA SER A 366 -24.17 13.93 26.88
C SER A 366 -25.44 13.66 26.07
N TRP A 367 -25.60 14.28 24.90
CA TRP A 367 -26.78 14.05 24.04
C TRP A 367 -26.83 12.63 23.47
N MET A 368 -25.66 12.06 23.15
CA MET A 368 -25.57 10.66 22.75
C MET A 368 -25.97 9.72 23.89
N GLU A 369 -25.57 9.99 25.13
CA GLU A 369 -25.95 9.18 26.30
C GLU A 369 -27.43 9.33 26.65
N GLU A 370 -28.01 10.52 26.48
CA GLU A 370 -29.43 10.80 26.66
C GLU A 370 -30.29 10.01 25.66
N THR A 371 -29.87 9.99 24.39
CA THR A 371 -30.62 9.32 23.32
C THR A 371 -30.35 7.81 23.27
N ILE A 372 -29.11 7.40 23.54
CA ILE A 372 -28.63 6.01 23.44
C ILE A 372 -27.70 5.72 24.63
N PRO A 373 -28.28 5.28 25.78
CA PRO A 373 -27.49 5.00 26.98
C PRO A 373 -26.40 3.95 26.75
N GLY A 374 -25.23 4.18 27.33
CA GLY A 374 -24.06 3.32 27.29
C GLY A 374 -23.21 3.46 26.04
N VAL A 375 -23.51 4.35 25.08
CA VAL A 375 -22.84 4.37 23.77
C VAL A 375 -21.49 5.11 23.76
N ASN A 376 -21.16 5.84 24.82
CA ASN A 376 -19.98 6.70 24.85
C ASN A 376 -18.63 5.97 24.69
N HIS A 377 -18.54 4.70 25.10
CA HIS A 377 -17.34 3.87 24.91
C HIS A 377 -17.05 3.55 23.44
N CYS A 378 -18.04 3.71 22.56
CA CYS A 378 -17.90 3.54 21.11
C CYS A 378 -17.24 4.75 20.43
N ILE A 379 -17.14 5.90 21.12
CA ILE A 379 -16.77 7.20 20.54
C ILE A 379 -15.39 7.64 21.04
N LEU A 380 -14.48 7.92 20.10
CA LEU A 380 -13.21 8.59 20.34
C LEU A 380 -13.27 10.05 19.88
N SER A 381 -12.52 10.92 20.55
CA SER A 381 -12.49 12.37 20.30
C SER A 381 -11.04 12.85 20.17
N TYR A 382 -10.83 13.83 19.29
CA TYR A 382 -9.54 14.41 18.98
C TYR A 382 -9.69 15.93 18.80
N VAL A 383 -8.69 16.69 19.21
CA VAL A 383 -8.53 18.09 18.87
C VAL A 383 -7.38 18.18 17.87
N ILE A 384 -7.72 18.27 16.58
CA ILE A 384 -6.75 18.47 15.50
C ILE A 384 -6.07 19.82 15.70
N GLY A 385 -4.73 19.82 15.60
CA GLY A 385 -3.85 20.92 16.00
C GLY A 385 -3.31 20.80 17.43
N VAL A 386 -3.75 19.78 18.18
CA VAL A 386 -3.38 19.59 19.58
C VAL A 386 -3.01 18.12 19.88
N ASP A 387 -3.92 17.16 19.68
CA ASP A 387 -3.73 15.76 20.09
C ASP A 387 -4.27 14.74 19.06
N SER A 388 -4.26 15.08 17.76
CA SER A 388 -4.79 14.21 16.69
C SER A 388 -4.09 12.86 16.56
N LEU A 389 -2.83 12.76 17.01
CA LEU A 389 -2.07 11.51 17.04
C LEU A 389 -2.15 10.78 18.39
N LYS A 390 -2.79 11.39 19.40
CA LYS A 390 -2.85 10.91 20.79
C LYS A 390 -1.49 10.56 21.41
N ALA A 391 -0.43 11.17 20.90
CA ALA A 391 0.95 10.90 21.29
C ALA A 391 1.48 11.79 22.41
N THR A 392 0.81 12.91 22.66
CA THR A 392 1.20 13.88 23.66
C THR A 392 0.61 13.50 25.01
N SER A 393 1.22 12.53 25.69
CA SER A 393 1.07 12.41 27.14
C SER A 393 2.40 12.76 27.80
N ASN A 394 2.60 14.04 28.07
CA ASN A 394 3.25 14.46 29.29
C ASN A 394 2.46 15.66 29.79
N GLY A 395 1.81 15.46 30.95
CA GLY A 395 0.98 16.47 31.56
C GLY A 395 1.71 17.80 31.71
N THR A 396 0.95 18.89 31.72
CA THR A 396 1.38 20.21 32.19
C THR A 396 2.42 20.98 31.37
N GLU A 397 2.46 20.82 30.05
CA GLU A 397 2.99 21.91 29.21
C GLU A 397 1.82 22.78 28.74
N SER A 398 1.96 24.09 28.95
CA SER A 398 0.93 25.08 28.63
C SER A 398 0.44 24.82 27.21
N TRP A 399 -0.85 24.52 27.03
CA TRP A 399 -1.47 24.49 25.70
C TRP A 399 -1.15 25.83 25.04
N GLN A 400 -0.14 25.87 24.19
CA GLN A 400 0.21 27.07 23.44
C GLN A 400 -1.06 27.50 22.71
N SER A 401 -1.33 28.80 22.66
CA SER A 401 -2.55 29.30 22.04
C SER A 401 -2.52 28.94 20.55
N CYS A 402 -3.15 27.83 20.20
CA CYS A 402 -3.36 27.46 18.82
C CYS A 402 -4.34 28.49 18.24
N GLY A 403 -3.96 29.12 17.12
CA GLY A 403 -4.79 30.15 16.47
C GLY A 403 -6.17 29.61 16.11
N ASP A 404 -6.24 28.34 15.71
CA ASP A 404 -7.46 27.61 15.40
C ASP A 404 -7.25 26.10 15.59
N ILE A 405 -8.31 25.40 15.99
CA ILE A 405 -8.33 23.95 16.18
C ILE A 405 -9.57 23.35 15.54
N ARG A 406 -9.59 22.02 15.40
CA ARG A 406 -10.77 21.29 14.95
C ARG A 406 -11.05 20.10 15.86
N LEU A 407 -12.20 20.12 16.54
CA LEU A 407 -12.69 18.94 17.24
C LEU A 407 -13.13 17.93 16.20
N ARG A 408 -12.70 16.68 16.33
CA ARG A 408 -13.19 15.53 15.59
C ARG A 408 -13.66 14.45 16.57
N MET A 409 -14.85 13.90 16.35
CA MET A 409 -15.35 12.74 17.07
C MET A 409 -15.65 11.62 16.07
N ASP A 410 -15.14 10.43 16.34
CA ASP A 410 -15.34 9.22 15.54
C ASP A 410 -15.96 8.13 16.43
N GLY A 411 -17.12 7.63 16.03
CA GLY A 411 -17.77 6.49 16.66
C GLY A 411 -17.84 5.30 15.73
N LEU A 412 -17.62 4.10 16.25
CA LEU A 412 -17.91 2.84 15.56
C LEU A 412 -19.04 2.13 16.32
N PHE A 413 -20.14 1.85 15.63
CA PHE A 413 -21.36 1.36 16.24
C PHE A 413 -21.82 0.07 15.56
N LYS A 414 -22.55 -0.79 16.26
CA LYS A 414 -23.15 -1.99 15.65
C LYS A 414 -24.28 -1.63 14.68
N LEU A 415 -25.07 -0.61 15.02
CA LEU A 415 -26.28 -0.22 14.30
C LEU A 415 -26.06 1.09 13.51
N LYS A 416 -26.62 1.15 12.30
CA LYS A 416 -26.55 2.32 11.42
C LYS A 416 -27.18 3.55 12.08
N GLU A 417 -28.28 3.35 12.77
CA GLU A 417 -29.06 4.38 13.43
C GLU A 417 -28.24 5.12 14.47
N HIS A 418 -27.33 4.44 15.17
CA HIS A 418 -26.45 5.05 16.17
C HIS A 418 -25.37 5.93 15.51
N ALA A 419 -24.80 5.48 14.39
CA ALA A 419 -23.86 6.29 13.61
C ALA A 419 -24.54 7.55 13.05
N VAL A 420 -25.76 7.41 12.54
CA VAL A 420 -26.58 8.54 12.09
C VAL A 420 -26.93 9.46 13.27
N GLN A 421 -27.25 8.92 14.44
CA GLN A 421 -27.54 9.74 15.62
C GLN A 421 -26.34 10.59 16.03
N LEU A 422 -25.12 10.01 16.04
CA LEU A 422 -23.90 10.78 16.29
C LEU A 422 -23.78 11.97 15.33
N THR A 423 -24.04 11.77 14.03
CA THR A 423 -23.99 12.88 13.07
C THR A 423 -25.02 13.97 13.35
N LYS A 424 -26.21 13.61 13.83
CA LYS A 424 -27.27 14.57 14.19
C LYS A 424 -26.90 15.37 15.43
N GLU A 425 -26.49 14.69 16.50
CA GLU A 425 -26.08 15.35 17.75
C GLU A 425 -24.87 16.26 17.53
N PHE A 426 -23.91 15.81 16.73
CA PHE A 426 -22.77 16.63 16.37
C PHE A 426 -23.19 17.87 15.57
N THR A 427 -24.12 17.73 14.62
CA THR A 427 -24.62 18.85 13.82
C THR A 427 -25.37 19.89 14.67
N ALA A 428 -26.03 19.45 15.77
CA ALA A 428 -26.75 20.32 16.69
C ALA A 428 -25.85 21.36 17.39
N LEU A 429 -24.52 21.18 17.38
CA LEU A 429 -23.55 22.15 17.88
C LEU A 429 -23.64 23.52 17.20
N TYR A 430 -24.17 23.61 15.96
CA TYR A 430 -24.32 24.90 15.27
C TYR A 430 -25.14 25.92 16.08
N THR A 431 -26.19 25.45 16.75
CA THR A 431 -27.11 26.33 17.49
C THR A 431 -27.05 26.10 18.99
N ASN A 432 -26.57 24.93 19.43
CA ASN A 432 -26.57 24.53 20.84
C ASN A 432 -25.16 24.38 21.42
N GLY A 433 -24.12 24.53 20.59
CA GLY A 433 -22.73 24.43 21.01
C GLY A 433 -22.13 25.76 21.49
N PRO A 434 -20.87 25.74 21.94
CA PRO A 434 -20.12 26.93 22.32
C PRO A 434 -19.99 27.95 21.18
N ALA A 435 -19.92 29.23 21.54
CA ALA A 435 -19.87 30.34 20.60
C ALA A 435 -18.70 30.24 19.60
N GLY A 436 -18.95 30.63 18.34
CA GLY A 436 -17.93 30.73 17.30
C GLY A 436 -17.46 29.38 16.74
N GLY A 437 -18.27 28.32 16.87
CA GLY A 437 -18.08 27.05 16.18
C GLY A 437 -18.55 27.13 14.72
N GLY A 438 -17.80 26.57 13.79
CA GLY A 438 -18.14 26.61 12.37
C GLY A 438 -17.50 25.51 11.53
N GLY A 439 -17.95 25.38 10.28
CA GLY A 439 -17.42 24.41 9.32
C GLY A 439 -17.68 22.97 9.71
N ILE A 440 -18.91 22.66 10.16
CA ILE A 440 -19.29 21.29 10.51
C ILE A 440 -19.17 20.39 9.27
N SER A 441 -18.47 19.27 9.44
CA SER A 441 -18.42 18.17 8.48
C SER A 441 -18.80 16.89 9.20
N THR A 442 -19.81 16.19 8.70
CA THR A 442 -20.27 14.92 9.28
C THR A 442 -20.41 13.88 8.19
N GLY A 443 -20.38 12.62 8.59
CA GLY A 443 -20.71 11.53 7.70
C GLY A 443 -20.81 10.22 8.45
N HIS A 444 -21.30 9.21 7.73
CA HIS A 444 -21.35 7.85 8.24
C HIS A 444 -21.14 6.87 7.09
N LYS A 445 -20.59 5.70 7.38
CA LYS A 445 -20.42 4.62 6.41
C LYS A 445 -20.39 3.27 7.12
N MET A 446 -20.76 2.21 6.40
CA MET A 446 -20.52 0.85 6.86
C MET A 446 -19.03 0.56 6.76
N GLU A 447 -18.46 -0.06 7.79
CA GLU A 447 -17.07 -0.54 7.78
C GLU A 447 -17.07 -2.05 7.57
N ILE A 448 -16.24 -2.50 6.64
CA ILE A 448 -16.03 -3.91 6.32
C ILE A 448 -14.60 -4.27 6.72
N VAL A 449 -14.45 -5.28 7.56
CA VAL A 449 -13.16 -5.88 7.87
C VAL A 449 -12.93 -7.11 7.00
N LEU A 450 -11.66 -7.42 6.76
CA LEU A 450 -11.26 -8.64 6.08
C LEU A 450 -10.74 -9.63 7.10
N GLU A 451 -11.56 -10.64 7.41
CA GLU A 451 -11.13 -11.75 8.26
C GLU A 451 -10.07 -12.57 7.53
N LYS A 452 -8.95 -12.80 8.21
CA LYS A 452 -7.77 -13.48 7.67
C LYS A 452 -7.83 -14.97 8.01
N ARG A 453 -7.73 -15.84 7.02
CA ARG A 453 -7.64 -17.31 7.19
C ARG A 453 -6.55 -17.88 6.32
N LEU A 454 -5.84 -18.88 6.83
CA LEU A 454 -4.91 -19.67 6.04
C LEU A 454 -5.63 -20.87 5.42
N VAL A 455 -5.55 -21.01 4.11
CA VAL A 455 -6.17 -22.10 3.32
C VAL A 455 -5.11 -22.89 2.58
N SER A 456 -5.35 -24.18 2.34
CA SER A 456 -4.41 -25.01 1.59
C SER A 456 -4.43 -24.68 0.10
N ARG A 457 -3.31 -24.88 -0.58
CA ARG A 457 -3.13 -24.49 -2.00
C ARG A 457 -4.07 -25.21 -2.95
N GLU A 458 -4.30 -26.49 -2.71
CA GLU A 458 -5.21 -27.34 -3.49
C GLU A 458 -6.69 -26.94 -3.35
N SER A 459 -7.03 -26.14 -2.33
CA SER A 459 -8.39 -25.60 -2.13
C SER A 459 -8.65 -24.26 -2.83
N VAL A 460 -7.62 -23.69 -3.46
CA VAL A 460 -7.68 -22.39 -4.14
C VAL A 460 -7.51 -22.62 -5.62
N MET A 461 -8.60 -22.43 -6.37
CA MET A 461 -8.60 -22.59 -7.82
C MET A 461 -8.55 -21.23 -8.49
N TRP A 462 -7.87 -21.16 -9.63
CA TRP A 462 -7.83 -19.99 -10.48
C TRP A 462 -8.00 -20.41 -11.94
N LYS A 463 -8.36 -19.44 -12.78
CA LYS A 463 -8.45 -19.63 -14.22
C LYS A 463 -7.90 -18.42 -14.96
N THR A 464 -7.54 -18.65 -16.21
CA THR A 464 -7.16 -17.60 -17.15
C THR A 464 -8.19 -17.46 -18.27
N GLY A 465 -8.21 -16.29 -18.91
CA GLY A 465 -9.05 -16.04 -20.07
C GLY A 465 -8.48 -14.93 -20.94
N LEU A 466 -8.79 -14.97 -22.24
CA LEU A 466 -8.33 -13.98 -23.21
C LEU A 466 -9.52 -13.41 -23.98
N GLN A 467 -9.50 -12.11 -24.24
CA GLN A 467 -10.40 -11.46 -25.18
C GLN A 467 -9.64 -10.47 -26.04
N HIS A 468 -10.19 -10.17 -27.21
CA HIS A 468 -9.64 -9.23 -28.17
C HIS A 468 -10.65 -8.11 -28.44
N THR A 469 -10.15 -6.97 -28.90
CA THR A 469 -11.00 -5.92 -29.46
C THR A 469 -11.73 -6.46 -30.70
N ASN A 470 -13.05 -6.34 -30.73
CA ASN A 470 -13.84 -6.76 -31.89
C ASN A 470 -13.54 -5.82 -33.07
N THR A 471 -12.92 -6.34 -34.12
CA THR A 471 -12.87 -5.65 -35.42
C THR A 471 -14.23 -5.79 -36.10
N SER A 472 -15.20 -4.97 -35.71
CA SER A 472 -16.34 -4.70 -36.60
C SER A 472 -15.86 -3.76 -37.70
N GLU A 473 -15.90 -4.20 -38.95
CA GLU A 473 -15.83 -3.34 -40.13
C GLU A 473 -16.93 -2.29 -40.03
N SER A 474 -16.65 -1.14 -39.42
CA SER A 474 -17.49 0.04 -39.56
C SER A 474 -16.96 0.84 -40.74
N GLU A 475 -17.87 1.00 -41.70
CA GLU A 475 -17.77 1.80 -42.91
C GLU A 475 -17.03 3.12 -42.70
N THR A 476 -16.26 3.47 -43.73
CA THR A 476 -15.61 4.76 -43.96
C THR A 476 -16.33 5.93 -43.27
N SER A 477 -15.78 6.37 -42.14
CA SER A 477 -15.96 7.71 -41.63
C SER A 477 -14.60 8.37 -41.59
N GLU A 478 -14.57 9.63 -42.01
CA GLU A 478 -13.38 10.40 -42.36
C GLU A 478 -12.30 10.35 -41.27
N HIS A 479 -11.05 10.13 -41.70
CA HIS A 479 -9.86 10.21 -40.87
C HIS A 479 -9.79 11.54 -40.11
N HIS A 480 -10.20 11.54 -38.85
CA HIS A 480 -9.61 12.45 -37.87
C HIS A 480 -8.27 11.85 -37.46
N SER A 481 -7.20 12.51 -37.91
CA SER A 481 -5.85 12.24 -37.42
C SER A 481 -5.87 12.30 -35.88
N PRO A 482 -5.21 11.38 -35.16
CA PRO A 482 -5.12 11.51 -33.71
C PRO A 482 -4.54 12.89 -33.40
N GLU A 483 -5.31 13.73 -32.70
CA GLU A 483 -4.77 14.96 -32.13
C GLU A 483 -3.50 14.55 -31.39
N LYS A 484 -2.37 15.10 -31.82
CA LYS A 484 -1.07 14.86 -31.20
C LYS A 484 -1.27 14.90 -29.70
N MET A 485 -0.97 13.79 -29.01
CA MET A 485 -0.90 13.76 -27.55
C MET A 485 -0.21 15.03 -27.09
N PRO A 486 -0.69 15.70 -26.02
CA PRO A 486 -0.05 16.90 -25.53
C PRO A 486 1.42 16.55 -25.30
N LYS A 487 2.28 17.05 -26.19
CA LYS A 487 3.71 17.07 -25.93
C LYS A 487 3.80 17.91 -24.68
N LEU A 488 4.16 17.28 -23.56
CA LEU A 488 4.55 18.03 -22.37
C LEU A 488 5.44 19.17 -22.86
N PRO A 489 5.17 20.43 -22.46
CA PRO A 489 6.04 21.51 -22.85
C PRO A 489 7.46 21.04 -22.56
N LYS A 490 8.33 21.10 -23.56
CA LYS A 490 9.77 21.07 -23.33
C LYS A 490 10.02 22.29 -22.47
N GLU A 491 9.82 22.17 -21.16
CA GLU A 491 10.31 23.17 -20.25
C GLU A 491 11.78 23.28 -20.58
N ASN A 492 12.18 24.50 -20.93
CA ASN A 492 13.57 24.87 -20.89
C ASN A 492 14.01 24.55 -19.47
N GLN A 493 14.57 23.35 -19.28
CA GLN A 493 15.45 23.04 -18.17
C GLN A 493 16.60 24.04 -18.32
N LYS A 494 16.38 25.27 -17.85
CA LYS A 494 17.46 26.06 -17.29
C LYS A 494 18.14 25.08 -16.39
N ASN A 495 19.39 24.75 -16.71
CA ASN A 495 20.28 23.94 -15.90
C ASN A 495 19.95 24.22 -14.43
N LEU A 496 19.10 23.37 -13.84
CA LEU A 496 19.14 23.12 -12.42
C LEU A 496 20.45 22.37 -12.34
N THR A 497 21.54 23.15 -12.37
CA THR A 497 22.82 22.69 -11.90
C THR A 497 22.47 22.04 -10.60
N MET A 498 22.54 20.70 -10.58
CA MET A 498 22.85 19.94 -9.41
C MET A 498 24.06 20.66 -8.84
N ARG A 499 23.85 21.67 -7.98
CA ARG A 499 24.82 22.01 -6.97
C ARG A 499 24.99 20.69 -6.27
N GLY A 500 26.12 20.05 -6.54
CA GLY A 500 26.35 18.65 -6.26
C GLY A 500 25.70 18.31 -4.94
N TYR A 501 24.67 17.48 -5.00
CA TYR A 501 24.35 16.64 -3.87
C TYR A 501 25.63 15.83 -3.70
N GLN A 502 26.50 16.31 -2.81
CA GLN A 502 27.78 15.66 -2.58
C GLN A 502 27.43 14.23 -2.21
N SER A 503 27.87 13.28 -3.04
CA SER A 503 27.76 11.84 -2.85
C SER A 503 28.65 11.33 -1.70
N GLY A 504 28.74 12.15 -0.65
CA GLY A 504 29.47 11.90 0.58
C GLY A 504 28.83 12.75 1.65
N PHE A 505 27.63 12.37 2.08
CA PHE A 505 27.24 12.68 3.45
C PHE A 505 28.33 12.04 4.32
N HIS A 506 29.24 12.86 4.85
CA HIS A 506 30.12 12.43 5.92
C HIS A 506 29.22 12.18 7.13
N HIS A 507 28.67 10.97 7.18
CA HIS A 507 27.93 10.50 8.33
C HIS A 507 28.91 10.45 9.49
N SER A 508 28.79 11.42 10.39
CA SER A 508 29.57 11.46 11.62
C SER A 508 28.82 10.68 12.70
N PRO A 509 29.54 10.01 13.61
CA PRO A 509 28.91 9.39 14.76
C PRO A 509 28.10 10.41 15.55
N ALA A 510 26.92 10.00 16.00
CA ALA A 510 26.10 10.83 16.88
C ALA A 510 26.81 11.07 18.24
N PRO A 511 26.64 12.25 18.87
CA PRO A 511 27.26 12.55 20.16
C PRO A 511 26.97 11.48 21.23
N SER A 512 27.92 11.21 22.13
CA SER A 512 27.73 10.27 23.25
C SER A 512 27.50 10.99 24.57
N GLY A 513 26.73 10.35 25.46
CA GLY A 513 26.49 10.84 26.83
C GLY A 513 25.62 12.09 26.94
N GLN A 514 25.01 12.54 25.84
CA GLN A 514 24.10 13.68 25.80
C GLN A 514 22.70 13.22 25.42
N LYS A 515 21.69 13.90 25.95
CA LYS A 515 20.29 13.69 25.60
C LYS A 515 20.03 14.34 24.24
N ILE A 516 19.82 13.51 23.22
CA ILE A 516 19.59 13.93 21.84
C ILE A 516 18.29 13.32 21.31
N PRO A 517 17.54 14.00 20.43
CA PRO A 517 16.40 13.39 19.77
C PRO A 517 16.88 12.25 18.88
N LEU A 518 16.18 11.10 18.93
CA LEU A 518 16.47 9.94 18.08
C LEU A 518 16.43 10.31 16.60
N TYR A 519 15.58 11.27 16.26
CA TYR A 519 15.50 11.95 14.97
C TYR A 519 16.86 12.43 14.41
N SER A 520 17.78 12.90 15.25
CA SER A 520 19.10 13.38 14.79
C SER A 520 20.11 12.25 14.54
N VAL A 521 19.74 11.02 14.89
CA VAL A 521 20.61 9.83 14.84
C VAL A 521 20.14 8.86 13.76
N ALA A 522 18.82 8.76 13.56
CA ALA A 522 18.20 7.78 12.68
C ALA A 522 16.97 8.36 11.98
N HIS A 523 16.64 7.75 10.84
CA HIS A 523 15.35 7.90 10.19
C HIS A 523 14.54 6.59 10.30
N SER A 524 13.27 6.67 9.94
CA SER A 524 12.30 5.60 10.11
C SER A 524 11.22 5.66 9.05
N ARG A 525 10.66 4.50 8.72
CA ARG A 525 9.41 4.35 7.98
C ARG A 525 8.53 3.37 8.76
N ALA A 526 7.24 3.69 8.88
CA ALA A 526 6.23 2.80 9.45
C ALA A 526 5.29 2.25 8.36
N GLY A 527 4.86 1.00 8.55
CA GLY A 527 3.85 0.33 7.72
C GLY A 527 2.87 -0.47 8.59
N ASP A 528 1.67 -0.74 8.08
CA ASP A 528 0.65 -1.52 8.78
C ASP A 528 0.43 -2.90 8.17
N LYS A 529 0.07 -3.86 9.01
CA LYS A 529 -0.43 -5.16 8.54
C LYS A 529 -1.58 -5.64 9.42
N GLY A 530 -2.81 -5.34 8.98
CA GLY A 530 -3.99 -5.60 9.81
C GLY A 530 -4.01 -4.70 11.04
N ASN A 531 -4.00 -5.29 12.24
CA ASN A 531 -3.99 -4.53 13.51
C ASN A 531 -2.57 -4.28 14.05
N ASP A 532 -1.55 -4.71 13.30
CA ASP A 532 -0.15 -4.59 13.67
C ASP A 532 0.49 -3.41 12.94
N ILE A 533 1.53 -2.85 13.54
CA ILE A 533 2.41 -1.87 12.92
C ILE A 533 3.84 -2.39 12.95
N ASN A 534 4.61 -2.07 11.91
CA ASN A 534 6.05 -2.15 11.97
C ASN A 534 6.67 -0.77 11.71
N PHE A 535 7.85 -0.54 12.26
CA PHE A 535 8.66 0.63 11.91
C PHE A 535 10.15 0.30 11.94
N SER A 536 10.88 0.89 11.00
CA SER A 536 12.33 0.75 10.92
C SER A 536 13.06 1.76 11.81
N ILE A 537 14.28 1.43 12.24
CA ILE A 537 15.24 2.39 12.79
C ILE A 537 16.52 2.24 11.98
N ILE A 538 16.78 3.24 11.13
CA ILE A 538 17.89 3.24 10.17
C ILE A 538 18.81 4.41 10.56
N PRO A 539 20.00 4.14 11.14
CA PRO A 539 20.90 5.19 11.59
C PRO A 539 21.48 5.94 10.39
N HIS A 540 21.67 7.25 10.54
CA HIS A 540 22.38 8.04 9.55
C HIS A 540 23.85 7.61 9.45
N TYR A 541 24.47 7.20 10.56
CA TYR A 541 25.81 6.61 10.58
C TYR A 541 25.72 5.14 11.00
N SER A 542 25.96 4.22 10.07
CA SER A 542 25.71 2.77 10.26
C SER A 542 26.26 2.18 11.58
N PRO A 543 27.49 2.52 12.03
CA PRO A 543 28.01 2.00 13.31
C PRO A 543 27.24 2.42 14.58
N ASP A 544 26.40 3.46 14.53
CA ASP A 544 25.57 3.85 15.68
C ASP A 544 24.45 2.84 15.96
N ILE A 545 24.20 1.87 15.07
CA ILE A 545 23.21 0.81 15.30
C ILE A 545 23.48 0.03 16.60
N GLU A 546 24.75 -0.24 16.91
CA GLU A 546 25.13 -1.00 18.11
C GLU A 546 24.80 -0.24 19.39
N ARG A 547 24.89 1.10 19.36
CA ARG A 547 24.49 1.97 20.49
C ARG A 547 22.98 2.07 20.60
N LEU A 548 22.28 2.14 19.47
CA LEU A 548 20.82 2.19 19.43
C LEU A 548 20.17 0.90 19.97
N LYS A 549 20.75 -0.28 19.67
CA LYS A 549 20.27 -1.58 20.19
C LYS A 549 20.25 -1.66 21.71
N LEU A 550 21.16 -0.96 22.40
CA LEU A 550 21.20 -0.92 23.87
C LEU A 550 20.03 -0.14 24.47
N ILE A 551 19.41 0.75 23.70
CA ILE A 551 18.38 1.69 24.16
C ILE A 551 17.00 1.22 23.72
N ILE A 552 16.86 0.89 22.43
CA ILE A 552 15.60 0.53 21.78
C ILE A 552 15.30 -0.93 22.09
N THR A 553 14.80 -1.15 23.30
CA THR A 553 14.37 -2.45 23.81
C THR A 553 12.85 -2.62 23.68
N PRO A 554 12.32 -3.86 23.70
CA PRO A 554 10.87 -4.08 23.69
C PRO A 554 10.15 -3.30 24.80
N GLN A 555 10.74 -3.20 25.99
CA GLN A 555 10.20 -2.44 27.12
C GLN A 555 10.17 -0.94 26.83
N TRP A 556 11.23 -0.39 26.22
CA TRP A 556 11.29 1.01 25.84
C TRP A 556 10.20 1.33 24.80
N VAL A 557 10.04 0.50 23.77
CA VAL A 557 9.01 0.68 22.74
C VAL A 557 7.61 0.64 23.36
N LYS A 558 7.33 -0.33 24.23
CA LYS A 558 6.05 -0.41 24.95
C LYS A 558 5.77 0.86 25.76
N HIS A 559 6.78 1.40 26.43
CA HIS A 559 6.65 2.63 27.20
C HIS A 559 6.33 3.83 26.30
N VAL A 560 7.04 3.99 25.18
CA VAL A 560 6.80 5.10 24.24
C VAL A 560 5.41 5.00 23.60
N MET A 561 4.97 3.79 23.27
CA MET A 561 3.69 3.55 22.60
C MET A 561 2.50 3.42 23.56
N SER A 562 2.71 3.46 24.89
CA SER A 562 1.63 3.32 25.86
C SER A 562 0.56 4.41 25.71
N VAL A 563 0.95 5.56 25.16
CA VAL A 563 0.06 6.70 24.85
C VAL A 563 -1.03 6.34 23.83
N LEU A 564 -0.77 5.35 22.98
CA LEU A 564 -1.69 4.87 21.96
C LEU A 564 -2.66 3.82 22.48
N LEU A 565 -2.38 3.17 23.62
CA LEU A 565 -3.24 2.14 24.20
C LEU A 565 -4.56 2.78 24.63
N SER A 566 -5.62 2.56 23.85
CA SER A 566 -6.94 3.08 24.14
C SER A 566 -7.58 2.28 25.28
N THR A 567 -8.21 2.95 26.24
CA THR A 567 -8.97 2.30 27.34
C THR A 567 -10.36 1.80 26.93
N SER A 568 -10.77 1.94 25.66
CA SER A 568 -12.12 1.60 25.20
C SER A 568 -12.13 0.40 24.25
N SER A 569 -12.43 -0.79 24.78
CA SER A 569 -12.57 -2.06 24.04
C SER A 569 -13.91 -2.13 23.31
N PHE A 570 -13.94 -1.85 22.00
CA PHE A 570 -15.17 -2.02 21.20
C PHE A 570 -15.31 -3.44 20.61
N LEU A 571 -14.23 -4.22 20.49
CA LEU A 571 -14.21 -5.48 19.74
C LEU A 571 -13.90 -6.76 20.53
N GLU A 572 -13.74 -6.70 21.86
CA GLU A 572 -13.59 -7.92 22.66
C GLU A 572 -14.95 -8.52 23.00
N LEU A 573 -15.47 -9.34 22.08
CA LEU A 573 -16.26 -10.52 22.43
C LEU A 573 -15.25 -11.53 23.01
N ASP A 574 -15.18 -11.56 24.34
CA ASP A 574 -14.33 -12.43 25.18
C ASP A 574 -12.83 -12.06 25.32
N ALA A 575 -12.49 -11.62 26.53
CA ALA A 575 -11.24 -11.84 27.29
C ALA A 575 -10.13 -10.76 27.35
N LYS A 576 -9.87 -10.38 28.62
CA LYS A 576 -8.63 -9.89 29.27
C LYS A 576 -8.17 -8.44 29.00
N PRO A 577 -7.59 -7.77 30.02
CA PRO A 577 -7.15 -6.38 29.91
C PRO A 577 -6.07 -6.17 28.82
N MET A 578 -6.26 -5.13 27.99
CA MET A 578 -5.49 -4.79 26.79
C MET A 578 -3.96 -4.71 26.93
N ASP A 579 -3.42 -4.44 28.13
CA ASP A 579 -1.96 -4.38 28.36
C ASP A 579 -1.26 -5.75 28.17
N GLU A 580 -1.99 -6.86 28.28
CA GLU A 580 -1.46 -8.20 28.03
C GLU A 580 -1.47 -8.59 26.53
N ASN A 581 -2.15 -7.82 25.67
CA ASN A 581 -2.38 -8.17 24.25
C ASN A 581 -1.40 -7.53 23.25
N VAL A 582 -0.55 -6.58 23.70
CA VAL A 582 0.46 -5.91 22.87
C VAL A 582 1.85 -6.53 23.08
N SER A 583 2.38 -7.15 22.03
CA SER A 583 3.75 -7.65 21.98
C SER A 583 4.62 -6.75 21.12
N VAL A 584 5.91 -6.68 21.46
CA VAL A 584 6.93 -5.98 20.68
C VAL A 584 8.01 -6.99 20.31
N GLU A 585 8.31 -7.06 19.03
CA GLU A 585 9.35 -7.90 18.45
C GLU A 585 10.35 -6.97 17.75
N ILE A 586 11.65 -7.19 17.93
CA ILE A 586 12.70 -6.37 17.32
C ILE A 586 13.63 -7.31 16.56
N TYR A 587 13.85 -7.01 15.28
CA TYR A 587 14.66 -7.81 14.38
C TYR A 587 15.82 -7.00 13.84
N ASP A 588 17.00 -7.60 13.86
CA ASP A 588 18.19 -7.04 13.24
C ASP A 588 18.21 -7.30 11.73
N VAL A 589 18.57 -6.28 10.98
CA VAL A 589 18.69 -6.31 9.51
C VAL A 589 20.12 -5.90 9.16
N GLU A 590 21.03 -6.86 9.29
CA GLU A 590 22.48 -6.66 9.27
C GLU A 590 22.98 -6.02 7.97
N GLY A 591 22.43 -6.40 6.81
CA GLY A 591 22.90 -5.94 5.50
C GLY A 591 22.68 -4.45 5.23
N ILE A 592 21.81 -3.78 6.01
CA ILE A 592 21.60 -2.33 5.98
C ILE A 592 21.83 -1.65 7.32
N HIS A 593 22.37 -2.36 8.32
CA HIS A 593 22.63 -1.86 9.67
C HIS A 593 21.40 -1.20 10.33
N ALA A 594 20.24 -1.86 10.26
CA ALA A 594 18.98 -1.33 10.77
C ALA A 594 18.29 -2.30 11.75
N MET A 595 17.30 -1.79 12.47
CA MET A 595 16.33 -2.60 13.22
C MET A 595 14.95 -2.48 12.56
N ASN A 596 14.21 -3.58 12.52
CA ASN A 596 12.77 -3.58 12.25
C ASN A 596 12.03 -3.90 13.54
N VAL A 597 11.18 -2.99 13.99
CA VAL A 597 10.37 -3.14 15.21
C VAL A 597 8.94 -3.44 14.80
N VAL A 598 8.37 -4.53 15.31
CA VAL A 598 6.98 -4.91 15.08
C VAL A 598 6.21 -4.82 16.39
N VAL A 599 5.07 -4.13 16.36
CA VAL A 599 4.18 -3.98 17.51
C VAL A 599 2.81 -4.51 17.14
N ARG A 600 2.43 -5.60 17.82
CA ARG A 600 1.19 -6.32 17.53
C ARG A 600 0.00 -5.68 18.22
N ASN A 601 -1.17 -5.74 17.57
CA ASN A 601 -2.46 -5.36 18.13
C ASN A 601 -2.60 -3.90 18.63
N ILE A 602 -1.93 -2.94 17.98
CA ILE A 602 -1.84 -1.56 18.47
C ILE A 602 -2.66 -0.54 17.66
N LEU A 603 -3.24 -0.92 16.52
CA LEU A 603 -3.90 0.00 15.58
C LEU A 603 -5.44 0.16 15.77
N ASP A 604 -5.98 -0.24 16.93
CA ASP A 604 -7.42 -0.15 17.23
C ASP A 604 -8.29 -0.93 16.22
N GLY A 605 -7.84 -2.13 15.84
CA GLY A 605 -8.51 -3.02 14.89
C GLY A 605 -7.97 -2.94 13.45
N GLY A 606 -7.08 -2.00 13.16
CA GLY A 606 -6.46 -1.83 11.84
C GLY A 606 -7.26 -0.93 10.89
N VAL A 607 -6.72 -0.69 9.70
CA VAL A 607 -7.20 0.35 8.75
C VAL A 607 -8.70 0.36 8.49
N ASN A 608 -9.30 -0.83 8.42
CA ASN A 608 -10.70 -1.04 8.09
C ASN A 608 -11.69 -0.74 9.22
N CYS A 609 -11.27 -0.76 10.49
CA CYS A 609 -12.17 -0.50 11.62
C CYS A 609 -11.61 0.46 12.69
N SER A 610 -10.37 0.92 12.55
CA SER A 610 -9.76 1.87 13.46
C SER A 610 -10.59 3.14 13.61
N ARG A 611 -10.79 3.55 14.88
CA ARG A 611 -11.42 4.83 15.21
C ARG A 611 -10.39 5.97 15.23
N ARG A 612 -9.10 5.69 14.98
CA ARG A 612 -8.05 6.71 14.88
C ARG A 612 -8.13 7.52 13.59
N ILE A 613 -7.56 8.72 13.61
CA ILE A 613 -7.40 9.57 12.43
C ILE A 613 -6.33 8.96 11.53
N ASP A 614 -5.13 8.73 12.07
CA ASP A 614 -4.09 7.94 11.40
C ASP A 614 -4.36 6.44 11.61
N ARG A 615 -5.19 5.87 10.74
CA ARG A 615 -5.58 4.44 10.82
C ARG A 615 -4.45 3.48 10.43
N HIS A 616 -3.50 3.96 9.61
CA HIS A 616 -2.34 3.20 9.17
C HIS A 616 -1.19 3.28 10.19
N GLY A 617 -1.21 4.29 11.07
CA GLY A 617 -0.13 4.52 12.02
C GLY A 617 1.16 5.01 11.37
N LYS A 618 1.11 5.57 10.15
CA LYS A 618 2.31 6.03 9.43
C LYS A 618 3.08 7.10 10.21
N THR A 619 2.35 7.97 10.91
CA THR A 619 2.94 9.05 11.72
C THR A 619 3.59 8.55 13.01
N ILE A 620 3.37 7.28 13.40
CA ILE A 620 3.94 6.71 14.63
C ILE A 620 5.47 6.66 14.56
N SER A 621 6.05 6.47 13.37
CA SER A 621 7.50 6.57 13.16
C SER A 621 8.07 7.88 13.69
N ASP A 622 7.43 9.03 13.41
CA ASP A 622 7.88 10.33 13.91
C ASP A 622 7.68 10.47 15.43
N LEU A 623 6.67 9.82 16.03
CA LEU A 623 6.50 9.80 17.48
C LEU A 623 7.66 9.08 18.18
N ILE A 624 8.15 8.00 17.57
CA ILE A 624 9.33 7.28 18.01
C ILE A 624 10.58 8.15 17.81
N LEU A 625 10.74 8.77 16.65
CA LEU A 625 11.91 9.62 16.36
C LEU A 625 11.98 10.87 17.26
N CYS A 626 10.84 11.40 17.72
CA CYS A 626 10.81 12.53 18.65
C CYS A 626 11.35 12.19 20.05
N GLN A 627 11.49 10.90 20.39
CA GLN A 627 11.98 10.51 21.70
C GLN A 627 13.43 10.93 21.91
N GLN A 628 13.73 11.33 23.14
CA GLN A 628 15.07 11.71 23.54
C GLN A 628 15.83 10.49 24.06
N VAL A 629 16.99 10.22 23.47
CA VAL A 629 17.86 9.08 23.79
C VAL A 629 19.25 9.54 24.22
N VAL A 630 19.99 8.68 24.91
CA VAL A 630 21.39 8.91 25.32
C VAL A 630 22.22 7.74 24.80
N LEU A 631 23.04 8.00 23.79
CA LEU A 631 23.85 7.01 23.07
C LEU A 631 25.24 6.74 23.67
#